data_AF-A0A6N9PU54-F1
#
_entry.id   AF-A0A6N9PU54-F1
#
_cell.length_a   1.000
_cell.length_b   1.000
_cell.length_c   1.000
_cell.angle_alpha   90.00
_cell.angle_beta   90.00
_cell.angle_gamma   90.00
#
_symmetry.space_group_name_H-M   'P 1'
#
loop_
_entity.id
_entity.type
_entity.pdbx_description
1 polymer ?
#
loop_
_entity_poly.entity_id
_entity_poly.type
_entity_poly.pdbx_seq_one_letter_code
_entity_poly.pdbx_strand_id
1 'polypeptide(L)'
;MARQATKACGNRYFEARMRAARWNEKLLTRAGAIDFLPGVTEDSLKKYKLDITRPPNIVVALMADAYNEPELRAWYCVNECPLGRDCREIPQMPAERALIRLQNSVYEMEQLGGNVNNTFN
;
A
#
# COMPACT_ATOMS: atom_id res chain seq x y z
N MET A 1 12.12 -13.60 27.34
CA MET A 1 11.65 -12.34 26.69
C MET A 1 12.55 -12.06 25.50
N ALA A 2 12.00 -11.99 24.28
CA ALA A 2 12.81 -11.73 23.08
C ALA A 2 13.48 -10.34 23.19
N ARG A 3 14.80 -10.29 23.00
CA ARG A 3 15.57 -9.03 22.97
C ARG A 3 14.90 -8.06 22.00
N GLN A 4 14.26 -7.01 22.51
CA GLN A 4 13.68 -5.97 21.69
C GLN A 4 14.80 -5.29 20.88
N ALA A 5 14.55 -5.12 19.58
CA ALA A 5 15.53 -4.55 18.67
C ALA A 5 15.59 -3.03 18.87
N THR A 6 16.42 -2.57 19.80
CA THR A 6 16.64 -1.14 20.10
C THR A 6 17.15 -0.33 18.91
N LYS A 7 17.84 -0.96 17.93
CA LYS A 7 18.31 -0.29 16.70
C LYS A 7 17.27 -0.14 15.59
N ALA A 8 16.12 -0.81 15.67
CA ALA A 8 15.05 -0.75 14.66
C ALA A 8 13.88 0.15 15.12
N CYS A 9 14.02 0.79 16.27
CA CYS A 9 13.03 1.73 16.80
C CYS A 9 13.03 2.99 15.92
N GLY A 10 11.89 3.32 15.30
CA GLY A 10 11.73 4.41 14.34
C GLY A 10 11.58 3.98 12.88
N ASN A 11 11.79 2.69 12.56
CA ASN A 11 11.50 2.18 11.22
C ASN A 11 10.01 1.83 11.08
N ARG A 12 9.36 2.34 10.03
CA ARG A 12 7.92 2.15 9.79
C ARG A 12 7.52 0.68 9.68
N TYR A 13 8.35 -0.17 9.09
CA TYR A 13 8.12 -1.62 8.99
C TYR A 13 8.23 -2.34 10.33
N PHE A 14 9.13 -1.88 11.20
CA PHE A 14 9.24 -2.42 12.55
C PHE A 14 8.01 -2.03 13.38
N GLU A 15 7.61 -0.77 13.32
CA GLU A 15 6.44 -0.24 14.03
C GLU A 15 5.14 -0.91 13.59
N ALA A 16 4.92 -1.07 12.28
CA ALA A 16 3.76 -1.76 11.74
C ALA A 16 3.65 -3.19 12.29
N ARG A 17 4.78 -3.92 12.32
CA ARG A 17 4.82 -5.26 12.91
C ARG A 17 4.54 -5.23 14.42
N MET A 18 5.08 -4.26 15.17
CA MET A 18 4.84 -4.16 16.61
C MET A 18 3.39 -3.78 16.94
N ARG A 19 2.74 -2.99 16.08
CA ARG A 19 1.31 -2.71 16.19
C ARG A 19 0.48 -3.97 15.95
N ALA A 20 0.82 -4.74 14.91
CA ALA A 20 0.18 -6.02 14.63
C ALA A 20 0.43 -7.07 15.73
N ALA A 21 1.61 -7.03 16.37
CA ALA A 21 1.96 -7.92 17.47
C ALA A 21 1.10 -7.74 18.73
N ARG A 22 0.36 -6.63 18.85
CA ARG A 22 -0.64 -6.44 19.91
C ARG A 22 -1.81 -7.42 19.81
N TRP A 23 -2.12 -7.85 18.59
CA TRP A 23 -3.25 -8.74 18.29
C TRP A 23 -2.80 -10.15 17.91
N ASN A 24 -1.57 -10.32 17.43
CA ASN A 24 -1.00 -11.61 17.05
C ASN A 24 0.42 -11.78 17.62
N GLU A 25 0.56 -12.61 18.66
CA GLU A 25 1.82 -12.86 19.37
C GLU A 25 2.92 -13.42 18.45
N LYS A 26 2.57 -14.12 17.37
CA LYS A 26 3.54 -14.68 16.42
C LYS A 26 4.36 -13.58 15.73
N LEU A 27 3.76 -12.41 15.50
CA LEU A 27 4.41 -11.27 14.87
C LEU A 27 5.41 -10.55 15.79
N LEU A 28 5.43 -10.88 17.10
CA LEU A 28 6.38 -10.32 18.06
C LEU A 28 7.83 -10.67 17.67
N THR A 29 8.05 -11.88 17.16
CA THR A 29 9.36 -12.34 16.70
C THR A 29 9.50 -12.19 15.19
N ARG A 30 10.75 -12.13 14.68
CA ARG A 30 10.97 -12.10 13.23
C ARG A 30 10.64 -13.44 12.60
N ALA A 31 11.06 -14.54 13.27
CA ALA A 31 10.73 -15.90 12.90
C ALA A 31 9.23 -16.11 12.66
N GLY A 32 8.39 -15.78 13.66
CA GLY A 32 6.93 -15.95 13.51
C GLY A 32 6.29 -14.97 12.51
N ALA A 33 6.96 -13.89 12.10
CA ALA A 33 6.48 -13.01 11.05
C ALA A 33 6.74 -13.55 9.63
N ILE A 34 7.74 -14.42 9.45
CA ILE A 34 8.07 -15.04 8.16
C ILE A 34 7.00 -16.04 7.75
N ASP A 35 6.37 -16.72 8.71
CA ASP A 35 5.27 -17.64 8.45
C ASP A 35 4.09 -16.97 7.72
N PHE A 36 3.93 -15.66 7.87
CA PHE A 36 2.90 -14.86 7.19
C PHE A 36 3.41 -14.14 5.94
N LEU A 37 4.71 -14.21 5.64
CA LEU A 37 5.37 -13.49 4.56
C LEU A 37 6.07 -14.48 3.63
N PRO A 38 5.35 -15.06 2.65
CA PRO A 38 5.94 -16.04 1.74
C PRO A 38 7.09 -15.41 0.93
N GLY A 39 8.21 -16.15 0.85
CA GLY A 39 9.40 -15.71 0.11
C GLY A 39 10.29 -14.67 0.82
N VAL A 40 9.97 -14.31 2.07
CA VAL A 40 10.79 -13.39 2.87
C VAL A 40 11.58 -14.17 3.91
N THR A 41 12.90 -14.06 3.92
CA THR A 41 13.75 -14.67 4.96
C THR A 41 13.91 -13.76 6.18
N GLU A 42 14.34 -14.33 7.32
CA GLU A 42 14.57 -13.55 8.55
C GLU A 42 15.60 -12.45 8.35
N ASP A 43 16.67 -12.76 7.60
CA ASP A 43 17.72 -11.82 7.28
C ASP A 43 17.23 -10.69 6.37
N SER A 44 16.41 -11.00 5.37
CA SER A 44 15.79 -9.96 4.53
C SER A 44 14.90 -9.05 5.36
N LEU A 45 14.04 -9.63 6.21
CA LEU A 45 13.18 -8.87 7.12
C LEU A 45 13.97 -8.02 8.12
N LYS A 46 15.14 -8.49 8.55
CA LYS A 46 16.07 -7.72 9.39
C LYS A 46 16.69 -6.56 8.61
N LYS A 47 17.13 -6.77 7.37
CA LYS A 47 17.70 -5.72 6.51
C LYS A 47 16.68 -4.61 6.24
N TYR A 48 15.42 -4.97 5.97
CA TYR A 48 14.33 -4.01 5.75
C TYR A 48 14.07 -3.13 6.99
N LYS A 49 14.07 -3.73 8.19
CA LYS A 49 13.86 -3.01 9.46
C LYS A 49 15.03 -2.17 9.94
N LEU A 50 16.19 -2.33 9.32
CA LEU A 50 17.41 -1.58 9.60
C LEU A 50 17.73 -0.57 8.49
N ASP A 51 16.82 -0.42 7.52
CA ASP A 51 16.98 0.46 6.35
C ASP A 51 18.26 0.19 5.54
N ILE A 52 18.81 -1.03 5.65
CA ILE A 52 20.02 -1.45 4.90
C ILE A 52 19.66 -1.73 3.45
N THR A 53 18.54 -2.41 3.25
CA THR A 53 18.03 -2.78 1.95
C THR A 53 16.58 -2.41 1.91
N ARG A 54 16.16 -1.92 0.76
CA ARG A 54 14.81 -1.51 0.54
C ARG A 54 13.94 -2.71 0.15
N PRO A 55 12.74 -2.88 0.74
CA PRO A 55 11.89 -4.02 0.41
C PRO A 55 11.29 -3.89 -1.00
N PRO A 56 11.14 -5.00 -1.75
CA PRO A 56 10.36 -5.03 -2.98
C PRO A 56 8.89 -4.64 -2.74
N ASN A 57 8.22 -4.10 -3.78
CA ASN A 57 6.82 -3.69 -3.70
C ASN A 57 5.88 -4.82 -3.24
N ILE A 58 6.06 -6.04 -3.76
CA ILE A 58 5.26 -7.21 -3.38
C ILE A 58 5.44 -7.54 -1.90
N VAL A 59 6.67 -7.43 -1.39
CA VAL A 59 6.95 -7.68 0.03
C VAL A 59 6.25 -6.66 0.92
N VAL A 60 6.25 -5.38 0.54
CA VAL A 60 5.51 -4.35 1.28
C VAL A 60 4.01 -4.58 1.21
N ALA A 61 3.49 -5.02 0.07
CA ALA A 61 2.08 -5.38 -0.06
C ALA A 61 1.70 -6.54 0.87
N LEU A 62 2.53 -7.58 0.94
CA LEU A 62 2.35 -8.70 1.87
C LEU A 62 2.46 -8.27 3.33
N MET A 63 3.41 -7.38 3.67
CA MET A 63 3.52 -6.83 5.02
C MET A 63 2.27 -6.05 5.43
N ALA A 64 1.72 -5.24 4.53
CA ALA A 64 0.50 -4.49 4.82
C ALA A 64 -0.71 -5.39 5.07
N ASP A 65 -0.85 -6.48 4.31
CA ASP A 65 -1.92 -7.46 4.53
C ASP A 65 -1.69 -8.24 5.82
N ALA A 66 -0.48 -8.77 6.03
CA ALA A 66 -0.14 -9.59 7.20
C ALA A 66 -0.20 -8.80 8.52
N TYR A 67 0.15 -7.50 8.49
CA TYR A 67 0.14 -6.63 9.67
C TYR A 67 -1.19 -5.88 9.83
N ASN A 68 -2.12 -6.03 8.88
CA ASN A 68 -3.38 -5.29 8.83
C ASN A 68 -3.18 -3.76 8.88
N GLU A 69 -2.20 -3.26 8.12
CA GLU A 69 -1.83 -1.84 8.08
C GLU A 69 -1.79 -1.37 6.61
N PRO A 70 -2.95 -1.06 5.99
CA PRO A 70 -3.01 -0.65 4.60
C PRO A 70 -2.27 0.69 4.33
N GLU A 71 -2.17 1.55 5.33
CA GLU A 71 -1.42 2.81 5.27
C GLU A 71 0.06 2.62 4.90
N LEU A 72 0.63 1.45 5.24
CA LEU A 72 2.01 1.11 4.90
C LEU A 72 2.24 1.09 3.38
N ARG A 73 1.24 0.68 2.58
CA ARG A 73 1.32 0.70 1.12
C ARG A 73 1.36 2.12 0.58
N ALA A 74 0.44 2.97 1.05
CA ALA A 74 0.36 4.36 0.62
C ALA A 74 1.64 5.11 0.96
N TRP A 75 2.13 4.95 2.20
CA TRP A 75 3.38 5.54 2.65
C TRP A 75 4.57 5.07 1.80
N TYR A 76 4.68 3.76 1.54
CA TYR A 76 5.75 3.23 0.69
C TYR A 76 5.69 3.79 -0.72
N CYS A 77 4.50 3.86 -1.33
CA CYS A 77 4.31 4.40 -2.67
C CYS A 77 4.81 5.85 -2.79
N VAL A 78 4.53 6.70 -1.80
CA VAL A 78 4.88 8.12 -1.84
C VAL A 78 6.34 8.37 -1.44
N ASN A 79 6.85 7.68 -0.41
CA ASN A 79 8.12 8.07 0.21
C ASN A 79 9.30 7.25 -0.30
N GLU A 80 9.05 5.97 -0.58
CA GLU A 80 10.12 5.07 -0.98
C GLU A 80 9.99 4.73 -2.46
N CYS A 81 8.86 4.23 -2.97
CA CYS A 81 8.68 3.56 -4.29
C CYS A 81 9.50 4.22 -5.41
N PRO A 82 10.41 3.52 -6.14
CA PRO A 82 11.19 4.19 -7.18
C PRO A 82 10.26 4.72 -8.30
N LEU A 83 9.10 4.09 -8.46
CA LEU A 83 8.07 4.55 -9.39
C LEU A 83 7.25 5.71 -8.84
N GLY A 84 7.01 5.76 -7.53
CA GLY A 84 6.05 6.69 -6.91
C GLY A 84 6.68 7.92 -6.25
N ARG A 85 7.89 7.79 -5.69
CA ARG A 85 8.64 8.88 -5.07
C ARG A 85 9.06 9.95 -6.07
N ASP A 86 9.43 9.52 -7.26
CA ASP A 86 9.89 10.42 -8.33
C ASP A 86 8.73 10.85 -9.25
N CYS A 87 7.50 10.38 -8.98
CA CYS A 87 6.32 10.89 -9.66
C CYS A 87 6.04 12.32 -9.19
N ARG A 88 5.81 13.22 -10.16
CA ARG A 88 5.32 14.57 -9.87
C ARG A 88 3.99 14.46 -9.12
N GLU A 89 3.82 15.28 -8.08
CA GLU A 89 2.50 15.50 -7.47
C GLU A 89 1.52 15.82 -8.58
N ILE A 90 0.46 15.01 -8.69
CA ILE A 90 -0.62 15.29 -9.63
C ILE A 90 -1.36 16.49 -9.01
N PRO A 91 -1.32 17.67 -9.64
CA PRO A 91 -2.04 18.82 -9.10
C PRO A 91 -3.52 18.45 -8.99
N GLN A 92 -4.15 18.90 -7.90
CA GLN A 92 -5.60 18.77 -7.74
C GLN A 92 -6.27 19.29 -9.00
N MET A 93 -7.12 18.44 -9.60
CA MET A 93 -7.80 18.81 -10.82
C MET A 93 -8.72 19.99 -10.52
N PRO A 94 -8.64 21.10 -11.29
CA PRO A 94 -9.57 22.21 -11.12
C PRO A 94 -11.01 21.71 -11.20
N ALA A 95 -11.89 22.26 -10.35
CA ALA A 95 -13.27 21.82 -10.24
C ALA A 95 -14.00 21.86 -11.60
N GLU A 96 -13.66 22.83 -12.46
CA GLU A 96 -14.20 22.97 -13.81
C GLU A 96 -13.84 21.78 -14.69
N ARG A 97 -12.60 21.28 -14.61
CA ARG A 97 -12.16 20.12 -15.39
C ARG A 97 -12.80 18.83 -14.89
N ALA A 98 -13.06 18.71 -13.58
CA ALA A 98 -13.80 17.58 -13.02
C ALA A 98 -15.27 17.60 -13.51
N LEU A 99 -15.92 18.77 -13.52
CA LEU A 99 -17.28 18.96 -14.02
C LEU A 99 -17.39 18.56 -15.50
N ILE A 100 -16.48 19.03 -16.35
CA ILE A 100 -16.52 18.70 -17.79
C ILE A 100 -16.38 17.19 -18.01
N ARG A 101 -15.49 16.50 -17.29
CA ARG A 101 -15.35 15.04 -17.39
C ARG A 101 -16.62 14.31 -16.96
N LEU A 102 -17.24 14.75 -15.88
CA LEU A 102 -18.50 14.20 -15.40
C LEU A 102 -19.62 14.43 -16.42
N GLN A 103 -19.76 15.64 -16.94
CA GLN A 103 -20.79 15.99 -17.92
C GLN A 103 -20.63 15.19 -19.22
N ASN A 104 -19.39 15.02 -19.71
CA ASN A 104 -19.12 14.17 -20.87
C ASN A 104 -19.53 12.71 -20.61
N SER A 105 -19.27 12.18 -19.41
CA SER A 105 -19.70 10.81 -19.07
C SER A 105 -21.22 10.68 -19.02
N VAL A 106 -21.94 11.69 -18.51
CA VAL A 106 -23.41 11.72 -18.52
C VAL A 106 -23.94 11.76 -19.95
N TYR A 107 -23.37 12.61 -20.83
CA TYR A 107 -23.75 12.65 -22.24
C TYR A 107 -23.52 11.31 -22.96
N GLU A 108 -22.40 10.63 -22.71
CA GLU A 108 -22.15 9.28 -23.25
C GLU A 108 -23.23 8.28 -22.79
N MET A 109 -23.61 8.32 -21.51
CA MET A 109 -24.66 7.45 -20.98
C MET A 109 -26.04 7.75 -21.58
N GLU A 110 -26.37 9.02 -21.79
CA GLU A 110 -27.62 9.43 -22.44
C GLU A 110 -27.67 9.00 -23.91
N GLN A 111 -26.57 9.12 -24.65
CA GLN A 111 -26.47 8.66 -26.04
C GLN A 111 -26.66 7.14 -26.15
N LEU A 112 -26.11 6.38 -25.19
CA LEU A 112 -26.31 4.93 -25.11
C LEU A 112 -27.76 4.57 -24.76
N GLY A 113 -28.37 5.27 -23.79
CA GLY A 113 -29.79 5.07 -23.43
C GLY A 113 -30.76 5.45 -24.54
N GLY A 114 -30.43 6.50 -25.31
CA GLY A 114 -31.20 6.92 -26.48
C GLY A 114 -31.13 5.91 -27.64
N ASN A 115 -29.98 5.27 -27.85
CA ASN A 115 -29.83 4.24 -28.87
C ASN A 115 -30.62 2.95 -28.55
N VAL A 116 -30.72 2.57 -27.27
CA VAL A 116 -31.53 1.40 -26.86
C VAL A 116 -33.02 1.59 -27.16
N ASN A 117 -33.53 2.82 -27.01
CA ASN A 117 -34.94 3.14 -27.28
C ASN A 117 -35.27 3.18 -28.79
N ASN A 118 -34.27 3.32 -29.66
CA ASN A 118 -34.46 3.41 -31.12
C ASN A 118 -34.28 2.06 -31.84
N THR A 119 -33.76 1.03 -31.16
CA THR A 119 -33.62 -0.33 -31.72
C THR A 119 -34.84 -1.23 -31.49
N PHE A 120 -35.84 -0.76 -30.75
CA PHE A 120 -37.08 -1.49 -30.44
C PHE A 120 -38.34 -0.93 -31.15
N ASN A 121 -38.18 -0.01 -32.10
CA ASN A 121 -39.24 0.45 -33.01
C ASN A 121 -38.97 -0.03 -34.43
#